data_AF-A0A8X6KC98-F1
#
_entry.id   AF-A0A8X6KC98-F1
#
_cell.length_a   1.000
_cell.length_b   1.000
_cell.length_c   1.000
_cell.angle_alpha   90.00
_cell.angle_beta   90.00
_cell.angle_gamma   90.00
#
_symmetry.space_group_name_H-M   'P 1'
#
loop_
_entity.id
_entity.type
_entity.pdbx_description
1 polymer ?
#
loop_
_entity_poly.entity_id
_entity_poly.type
_entity_poly.pdbx_seq_one_letter_code
_entity_poly.pdbx_strand_id
1 'polypeptide(L)'
;MEVINSEKKKTIITAAATQREDKYYFRYSSYVKLVRITAWMKRFLTNLKRTKDQRITGNLQFGEIKIAERALLKQVQIDAFNNEEDKRLSPLQIVKDSDGLLRLKYF
;
A
#
# COMPACT_ATOMS: atom_id res chain seq x y z
N MET A 1 -6.29 -37.31 45.96
CA MET A 1 -6.42 -37.50 44.50
C MET A 1 -7.23 -36.32 43.98
N GLU A 2 -6.67 -35.62 43.00
CA GLU A 2 -6.83 -34.20 42.70
C GLU A 2 -8.21 -33.76 42.17
N VAL A 3 -8.57 -32.51 42.48
CA VAL A 3 -9.72 -31.79 41.95
C VAL A 3 -9.41 -31.37 40.50
N ILE A 4 -10.01 -32.04 39.52
CA ILE A 4 -9.88 -31.68 38.09
C ILE A 4 -10.65 -30.38 37.85
N ASN A 5 -9.91 -29.28 37.69
CA ASN A 5 -10.46 -27.97 37.37
C ASN A 5 -10.98 -27.98 35.92
N SER A 6 -12.27 -27.71 35.74
CA SER A 6 -12.91 -27.67 34.43
C SER A 6 -12.72 -26.29 33.77
N GLU A 7 -11.63 -26.11 33.03
CA GLU A 7 -11.42 -24.90 32.22
C GLU A 7 -12.40 -24.86 31.03
N LYS A 8 -13.54 -24.17 31.20
CA LYS A 8 -14.36 -23.70 30.09
C LYS A 8 -13.78 -22.39 29.55
N LYS A 9 -12.88 -22.45 28.55
CA LYS A 9 -12.50 -21.26 27.80
C LYS A 9 -13.61 -20.90 26.82
N LYS A 10 -14.61 -20.16 27.30
CA LYS A 10 -15.52 -19.40 26.44
C LYS A 10 -14.79 -18.16 25.93
N THR A 11 -14.23 -18.25 24.73
CA THR A 11 -13.96 -17.05 23.93
C THR A 11 -14.71 -17.20 22.62
N ILE A 12 -15.94 -16.69 22.60
CA ILE A 12 -16.65 -16.47 21.34
C ILE A 12 -15.95 -15.28 20.69
N ILE A 13 -15.00 -15.57 19.80
CA ILE A 13 -14.47 -14.55 18.89
C ILE A 13 -15.53 -14.41 17.81
N THR A 14 -16.52 -13.52 18.02
CA THR A 14 -17.35 -13.05 16.92
C THR A 14 -16.46 -12.15 16.07
N ALA A 15 -15.64 -12.76 15.21
CA ALA A 15 -15.04 -12.05 14.10
C ALA A 15 -16.20 -11.73 13.16
N ALA A 16 -16.79 -10.55 13.31
CA ALA A 16 -17.54 -9.94 12.22
C ALA A 16 -16.52 -9.76 11.09
N ALA A 17 -16.44 -10.76 10.21
CA ALA A 17 -15.62 -10.70 9.02
C ALA A 17 -16.26 -9.66 8.11
N THR A 18 -16.00 -8.38 8.39
CA THR A 18 -16.05 -7.37 7.36
C THR A 18 -15.01 -7.83 6.35
N GLN A 19 -15.47 -8.33 5.20
CA GLN A 19 -14.62 -8.57 4.04
C GLN A 19 -14.10 -7.20 3.59
N ARG A 20 -13.15 -6.63 4.35
CA ARG A 20 -12.33 -5.54 3.85
C ARG A 20 -11.54 -6.17 2.73
N GLU A 21 -11.75 -5.67 1.52
CA GLU A 21 -10.87 -5.94 0.40
C GLU A 21 -9.43 -5.82 0.91
N ASP A 22 -8.70 -6.92 0.95
CA ASP A 22 -7.36 -6.97 1.55
C ASP A 22 -6.38 -6.31 0.58
N LYS A 23 -6.38 -4.97 0.61
CA LYS A 23 -5.53 -4.16 -0.26
C LYS A 23 -4.08 -4.56 0.03
N TYR A 24 -3.33 -4.88 -1.03
CA TYR A 24 -2.02 -5.51 -0.90
C TYR A 24 -1.03 -4.74 -0.01
N TYR A 25 -1.20 -3.42 0.10
CA TYR A 25 -0.36 -2.56 0.93
C TYR A 25 -0.62 -2.70 2.44
N PHE A 26 -1.71 -3.34 2.87
CA PHE A 26 -1.93 -3.69 4.29
C PHE A 26 -1.12 -4.91 4.74
N ARG A 27 -0.60 -5.71 3.81
CA ARG A 27 0.16 -6.94 4.11
C ARG A 27 1.56 -6.68 4.67
N TYR A 28 2.02 -5.44 4.62
CA TYR A 28 3.35 -5.06 5.06
C TYR A 28 3.25 -3.93 6.07
N SER A 29 3.74 -4.18 7.29
CA SER A 29 3.80 -3.18 8.36
C SER A 29 4.96 -2.18 8.21
N SER A 30 5.89 -2.42 7.29
CA SER A 30 7.03 -1.56 7.01
C SER A 30 6.86 -0.82 5.69
N TYR A 31 6.82 0.51 5.76
CA TYR A 31 6.76 1.38 4.58
C TYR A 31 7.90 1.12 3.60
N VAL A 32 9.14 1.09 4.09
CA VAL A 32 10.33 0.85 3.24
C VAL A 32 10.24 -0.52 2.56
N LYS A 33 9.81 -1.56 3.27
CA LYS A 33 9.64 -2.89 2.71
C LYS A 33 8.56 -2.92 1.63
N LEU A 34 7.43 -2.27 1.89
CA LEU A 34 6.32 -2.15 0.94
C LEU A 34 6.76 -1.46 -0.35
N VAL A 35 7.43 -0.30 -0.25
CA VAL A 35 7.96 0.42 -1.43
C VAL A 35 8.93 -0.44 -2.23
N ARG A 36 9.86 -1.13 -1.56
CA ARG A 36 10.84 -1.99 -2.25
C ARG A 36 10.19 -3.17 -2.96
N ILE A 37 9.21 -3.82 -2.33
CA ILE A 37 8.48 -4.94 -2.96
C ILE A 37 7.68 -4.42 -4.17
N THR A 38 7.01 -3.27 -4.05
CA THR A 38 6.33 -2.64 -5.18
C THR A 38 7.29 -2.28 -6.32
N ALA A 39 8.49 -1.80 -6.01
CA ALA A 39 9.51 -1.52 -7.02
C ALA A 39 9.98 -2.79 -7.74
N TRP A 40 10.19 -3.88 -7.02
CA TRP A 40 10.53 -5.18 -7.61
C TRP A 40 9.40 -5.74 -8.49
N MET A 41 8.15 -5.66 -8.04
CA MET A 41 6.98 -6.06 -8.85
C MET A 41 6.91 -5.25 -10.14
N LYS A 42 7.13 -3.93 -10.07
CA LYS A 42 7.16 -3.07 -11.27
C LYS A 42 8.32 -3.40 -12.21
N ARG A 43 9.53 -3.59 -11.69
CA ARG A 43 10.68 -4.02 -12.50
C ARG A 43 10.39 -5.34 -13.20
N PHE A 44 9.80 -6.30 -12.48
CA PHE A 44 9.41 -7.58 -13.05
C PHE A 44 8.48 -7.41 -14.25
N LEU A 45 7.40 -6.62 -14.08
CA LEU A 45 6.48 -6.30 -15.18
C LEU A 45 7.17 -5.60 -16.37
N THR A 46 8.10 -4.68 -16.10
CA THR A 46 8.90 -4.03 -17.16
C THR A 46 9.79 -5.03 -17.88
N ASN A 47 10.44 -5.93 -17.14
CA ASN A 47 11.35 -6.94 -17.70
C ASN A 47 10.63 -8.02 -18.50
N LEU A 48 9.36 -8.31 -18.21
CA LEU A 48 8.54 -9.21 -19.04
C LEU A 48 8.38 -8.69 -20.48
N LYS A 49 8.43 -7.37 -20.69
CA LYS A 49 8.29 -6.73 -22.00
C LYS A 49 9.63 -6.55 -22.73
N ARG A 50 10.72 -7.07 -22.17
CA ARG A 50 12.09 -6.88 -22.69
C ARG A 50 12.76 -8.20 -23.04
N THR A 51 13.63 -8.16 -24.05
CA THR A 51 14.53 -9.28 -24.35
C THR A 51 15.52 -9.50 -23.21
N LYS A 52 16.11 -10.70 -23.12
CA LYS A 52 16.93 -11.11 -21.97
C LYS A 52 18.10 -10.15 -21.69
N ASP A 53 18.72 -9.64 -22.74
CA ASP A 53 19.83 -8.68 -22.74
C ASP A 53 19.42 -7.26 -22.30
N GLN A 54 18.15 -6.88 -22.48
CA GLN A 54 17.63 -5.55 -22.12
C GLN A 54 17.01 -5.49 -20.71
N ARG A 55 16.92 -6.64 -20.03
CA ARG A 55 16.34 -6.71 -18.68
C ARG A 55 17.19 -5.95 -17.67
N ILE A 56 16.51 -5.21 -16.81
CA ILE A 56 17.15 -4.52 -15.69
C ILE A 56 17.50 -5.57 -14.63
N THR A 57 18.77 -5.66 -14.27
CA THR A 57 19.30 -6.57 -13.25
C THR A 57 20.04 -5.77 -12.15
N GLY A 58 20.53 -6.45 -11.11
CA GLY A 58 21.23 -5.80 -9.99
C GLY A 58 20.29 -5.08 -9.01
N ASN A 59 20.82 -4.11 -8.26
CA ASN A 59 20.07 -3.40 -7.22
C ASN A 59 18.96 -2.50 -7.79
N LEU A 60 17.92 -2.25 -6.99
CA LEU A 60 16.89 -1.24 -7.31
C LEU A 60 17.53 0.13 -7.47
N GLN A 61 17.21 0.81 -8.57
CA GLN A 61 17.63 2.18 -8.81
C GLN A 61 16.70 3.15 -8.07
N PHE A 62 17.23 4.32 -7.72
CA PHE A 62 16.46 5.38 -7.07
C PHE A 62 15.17 5.74 -7.83
N GLY A 63 15.23 5.80 -9.17
CA GLY A 63 14.07 6.07 -10.00
C GLY A 63 12.95 5.02 -9.86
N GLU A 64 13.31 3.74 -9.74
CA GLU A 64 12.33 2.67 -9.55
C GLU A 64 11.67 2.73 -8.18
N ILE A 65 12.45 3.05 -7.14
CA ILE A 65 11.95 3.27 -5.78
C ILE A 65 10.97 4.46 -5.78
N LYS A 66 11.35 5.58 -6.39
CA LYS A 66 10.52 6.78 -6.48
C LYS A 66 9.21 6.53 -7.23
N ILE A 67 9.25 5.80 -8.35
CA ILE A 67 8.05 5.43 -9.12
C ILE A 67 7.15 4.50 -8.30
N ALA A 68 7.72 3.54 -7.58
CA ALA A 68 6.96 2.63 -6.73
C ALA A 68 6.28 3.34 -5.56
N GLU A 69 7.01 4.24 -4.90
CA GLU A 69 6.49 5.10 -3.84
C GLU A 69 5.32 5.94 -4.32
N ARG A 70 5.48 6.67 -5.42
CA ARG A 70 4.40 7.49 -6.00
C ARG A 70 3.17 6.66 -6.38
N ALA A 71 3.38 5.46 -6.94
CA ALA A 71 2.27 4.57 -7.28
C ALA A 71 1.50 4.10 -6.03
N LEU A 72 2.22 3.78 -4.95
CA LEU A 72 1.62 3.44 -3.66
C LEU A 72 0.83 4.61 -3.07
N LEU A 73 1.43 5.79 -3.01
CA LEU A 73 0.78 7.00 -2.49
C LEU A 73 -0.50 7.31 -3.27
N LYS A 74 -0.44 7.24 -4.61
CA LYS A 74 -1.59 7.48 -5.46
C LYS A 74 -2.70 6.46 -5.21
N GLN A 75 -2.35 5.18 -5.07
CA GLN A 75 -3.32 4.13 -4.76
C GLN A 75 -3.98 4.39 -3.41
N VAL A 76 -3.20 4.68 -2.37
CA VAL A 76 -3.72 5.01 -1.04
C VAL A 76 -4.61 6.25 -1.08
N GLN A 77 -4.28 7.27 -1.87
CA GLN A 77 -5.12 8.47 -2.02
C GLN A 77 -6.46 8.15 -2.71
N ILE A 78 -6.46 7.37 -3.79
CA ILE A 78 -7.70 6.91 -4.47
C ILE A 78 -8.55 6.07 -3.52
N ASP A 79 -7.89 5.26 -2.70
CA ASP A 79 -8.56 4.38 -1.75
C ASP A 79 -9.09 5.11 -0.52
N ALA A 80 -8.43 6.19 -0.12
CA ALA A 80 -8.80 6.99 1.04
C ALA A 80 -9.83 8.06 0.70
N PHE A 81 -9.76 8.65 -0.50
CA PHE A 81 -10.56 9.79 -0.92
C PHE A 81 -11.27 9.48 -2.24
N ASN A 82 -12.48 10.01 -2.44
CA ASN A 82 -13.12 9.96 -3.75
C ASN A 82 -12.52 11.01 -4.72
N ASN A 83 -11.20 10.94 -4.91
CA ASN A 83 -10.38 11.94 -5.60
C ASN A 83 -10.51 13.36 -4.97
N GLU A 84 -10.39 14.40 -5.80
CA GLU A 84 -10.37 15.82 -5.41
C GLU A 84 -11.72 16.33 -4.89
N GLU A 85 -12.80 15.58 -5.14
CA GLU A 85 -14.18 15.95 -4.77
C GLU A 85 -14.56 15.53 -3.35
N ASP A 86 -13.66 14.84 -2.63
CA ASP A 86 -13.94 14.39 -1.28
C ASP A 86 -14.18 15.59 -0.34
N LYS A 87 -15.34 15.64 0.30
CA LYS A 87 -15.74 16.76 1.18
C LYS A 87 -14.73 17.01 2.30
N ARG A 88 -13.99 15.98 2.74
CA ARG A 88 -12.93 16.12 3.77
C ARG A 88 -11.72 16.92 3.27
N LEU A 89 -11.55 17.03 1.95
CA LEU A 89 -10.50 17.82 1.32
C LEU A 89 -10.92 19.27 1.07
N SER A 90 -12.22 19.59 1.09
CA SER A 90 -12.73 20.95 0.85
C SER A 90 -12.18 22.06 1.76
N PRO A 91 -11.92 21.85 3.08
CA PRO A 91 -11.31 22.90 3.90
C PRO A 91 -9.80 23.05 3.65
N LEU A 92 -9.19 22.15 2.88
CA LEU A 92 -7.76 22.12 2.61
C LEU A 92 -7.49 22.75 1.24
N GLN A 93 -6.44 23.57 1.13
CA GLN A 93 -5.98 24.04 -0.18
C GLN A 93 -5.18 22.93 -0.87
N ILE A 94 -5.90 22.02 -1.53
CA ILE A 94 -5.31 20.89 -2.25
C ILE A 94 -4.89 21.30 -3.67
N VAL A 95 -3.72 20.84 -4.09
CA VAL A 95 -3.20 20.94 -5.45
C VAL A 95 -2.75 19.55 -5.91
N LYS A 96 -2.88 19.29 -7.21
CA LYS A 96 -2.33 18.09 -7.82
C LYS A 96 -0.95 18.37 -8.37
N ASP A 97 0.04 17.57 -7.99
CA ASP A 97 1.40 17.75 -8.48
C ASP A 97 1.61 17.14 -9.89
N SER A 98 2.83 17.30 -10.42
CA SER A 98 3.22 16.71 -11.71
C SER A 98 3.22 15.18 -11.75
N ASP A 99 3.22 14.52 -10.59
CA ASP A 99 3.12 13.06 -10.46
C ASP A 99 1.65 12.58 -10.31
N GLY A 100 0.69 13.52 -10.27
CA GLY A 100 -0.73 13.25 -10.12
C GLY A 100 -1.15 12.94 -8.68
N LEU A 101 -0.33 13.31 -7.68
CA LEU A 101 -0.63 13.16 -6.26
C LEU A 101 -1.30 14.43 -5.72
N LEU A 102 -2.26 14.24 -4.83
CA LEU A 102 -2.88 15.32 -4.07
C LEU A 102 -1.91 15.80 -2.99
N ARG A 103 -1.65 17.10 -2.95
CA ARG A 103 -0.76 17.78 -2.00
C ARG A 103 -1.43 19.01 -1.42
N LEU A 104 -0.94 19.51 -0.29
CA LEU A 104 -1.32 20.81 0.22
C LEU A 104 -0.50 21.89 -0.48
N LYS A 105 -1.12 23.02 -0.81
CA LYS A 105 -0.48 24.13 -1.52
C LYS A 105 0.71 24.74 -0.78
N TYR A 106 0.74 24.67 0.55
CA TYR A 106 1.73 25.32 1.40
C TYR A 106 2.75 24.36 2.04
N PHE A 107 2.87 23.14 1.53
CA PHE A 107 3.84 22.14 2.00
C PHE A 107 4.61 21.51 0.83
#